data_AF-A0A3D4QLW3-F1
#
_entry.id   AF-A0A3D4QLW3-F1
#
_cell.length_a   1.000
_cell.length_b   1.000
_cell.length_c   1.000
_cell.angle_alpha   90.00
_cell.angle_beta   90.00
_cell.angle_gamma   90.00
#
_symmetry.space_group_name_H-M   'P 1'
#
loop_
_entity.id
_entity.type
_entity.pdbx_description
1 polymer ?
#
loop_
_entity_poly.entity_id
_entity_poly.type
_entity_poly.pdbx_seq_one_letter_code
_entity_poly.pdbx_strand_id
1 'polypeptide(L)'
;ASPNAFATGWNRNNALVAVSTGLLNTMDRKEVEAVLGHEVAHVANGDMVTLTLIQGVVNTFVIFLSRIVGHLVDRLVFKVERGHGPAFWIVSMIAQFVFGIAAMMIVMWFSRWREFRADKGGAELAGRRNMINALKALQAAHDTPPMPDEMRAFAINAGRMQAAFSSHPPLADRIRALEQMGGADAQPARPRRPWR
;
A
#
# COMPACT_ATOMS: atom_id res chain seq x y z
N ALA A 1 -0.76 15.98 -17.29
CA ALA A 1 -0.92 14.52 -17.10
C ALA A 1 -0.27 14.15 -15.77
N SER A 2 -0.96 13.40 -14.91
CA SER A 2 -0.44 13.05 -13.58
C SER A 2 0.78 12.12 -13.69
N PRO A 3 1.86 12.36 -12.91
CA PRO A 3 3.00 11.44 -12.82
C PRO A 3 2.56 10.06 -12.33
N ASN A 4 2.91 8.99 -13.06
CA ASN A 4 2.60 7.63 -12.64
C ASN A 4 3.61 6.62 -13.20
N ALA A 5 3.89 5.57 -12.43
CA ALA A 5 4.63 4.39 -12.85
C ALA A 5 3.94 3.15 -12.23
N PHE A 6 3.99 2.01 -12.92
CA PHE A 6 3.35 0.78 -12.42
C PHE A 6 4.10 -0.46 -12.90
N ALA A 7 4.40 -1.36 -11.97
CA ALA A 7 4.89 -2.71 -12.25
C ALA A 7 3.77 -3.77 -12.26
N THR A 8 3.83 -4.70 -13.21
CA THR A 8 2.98 -5.89 -13.25
C THR A 8 3.77 -7.14 -13.68
N GLY A 9 3.39 -8.31 -13.16
CA GLY A 9 4.01 -9.58 -13.50
C GLY A 9 4.11 -10.53 -12.31
N TRP A 10 3.71 -11.78 -12.50
CA TRP A 10 3.78 -12.80 -11.45
C TRP A 10 5.20 -13.40 -11.28
N ASN A 11 6.03 -13.30 -12.32
CA ASN A 11 7.38 -13.84 -12.34
C ASN A 11 8.39 -12.70 -12.23
N ARG A 12 9.31 -12.79 -11.26
CA ARG A 12 10.39 -11.79 -11.09
C ARG A 12 11.31 -11.68 -12.30
N ASN A 13 11.44 -12.77 -13.05
CA ASN A 13 12.26 -12.84 -14.26
C ASN A 13 11.49 -12.43 -15.53
N ASN A 14 10.19 -12.10 -15.43
CA ASN A 14 9.36 -11.66 -16.53
C ASN A 14 8.25 -10.74 -16.01
N ALA A 15 8.62 -9.49 -15.76
CA ALA A 15 7.72 -8.43 -15.30
C ALA A 15 7.86 -7.20 -16.20
N LEU A 16 6.78 -6.42 -16.27
CA LEU A 16 6.68 -5.19 -17.03
C LEU A 16 6.63 -4.01 -16.06
N VAL A 17 7.44 -2.98 -16.31
CA VAL A 17 7.34 -1.68 -15.63
C VAL A 17 6.97 -0.64 -16.69
N ALA A 18 5.85 0.04 -16.50
CA ALA A 18 5.38 1.10 -17.38
C ALA A 18 5.52 2.47 -16.69
N VAL A 19 5.92 3.49 -17.44
CA VAL A 19 6.10 4.86 -16.94
C VAL A 19 5.30 5.84 -17.80
N SER A 20 4.57 6.76 -17.17
CA SER A 20 3.82 7.79 -17.88
C SER A 20 4.74 8.88 -18.42
N THR A 21 4.40 9.45 -19.58
CA THR A 21 5.08 10.64 -20.11
C THR A 21 4.96 11.84 -19.17
N GLY A 22 3.87 11.93 -18.40
CA GLY A 22 3.73 12.94 -17.33
C GLY A 22 4.82 12.83 -16.27
N LEU A 23 5.18 11.61 -15.86
CA LEU A 23 6.26 11.39 -14.91
C LEU A 23 7.62 11.82 -15.48
N LEU A 24 7.93 11.41 -16.71
CA LEU A 24 9.18 11.78 -17.40
C LEU A 24 9.34 13.30 -17.61
N ASN A 25 8.23 14.02 -17.76
CA ASN A 25 8.25 15.47 -17.95
C ASN A 25 8.32 16.26 -16.64
N THR A 26 7.95 15.65 -15.51
CA THR A 26 7.80 16.33 -14.21
C THR A 26 8.98 16.03 -13.27
N MET A 27 9.66 14.91 -13.49
CA MET A 27 10.81 14.45 -12.71
C MET A 27 12.12 14.55 -13.48
N ASP A 28 13.22 14.75 -12.76
CA ASP A 28 14.56 14.62 -13.33
C ASP A 28 14.98 13.15 -13.49
N ARG A 29 16.05 12.91 -14.25
CA ARG A 29 16.55 11.56 -14.53
C ARG A 29 16.78 10.71 -13.27
N LYS A 30 17.29 11.30 -12.19
CA LYS A 30 17.61 10.57 -10.96
C LYS A 30 16.36 10.26 -10.14
N GLU A 31 15.40 11.17 -10.15
CA GLU A 31 14.07 10.96 -9.55
C GLU A 31 13.34 9.83 -10.29
N VAL A 32 13.36 9.82 -11.64
CA VAL A 32 12.80 8.74 -12.45
C VAL A 32 13.50 7.41 -12.17
N GLU A 33 14.84 7.39 -12.11
CA GLU A 33 15.60 6.19 -11.73
C GLU A 33 15.21 5.67 -10.35
N ALA A 34 14.92 6.55 -9.39
CA ALA A 34 14.49 6.15 -8.06
C ALA A 34 13.07 5.55 -8.05
N VAL A 35 12.13 6.14 -8.78
CA VAL A 35 10.78 5.57 -8.97
C VAL A 35 10.87 4.19 -9.65
N LEU A 36 11.69 4.06 -10.70
CA LEU A 36 11.93 2.77 -11.35
C LEU A 36 12.58 1.75 -10.41
N GLY A 37 13.54 2.18 -9.60
CA GLY A 37 14.16 1.34 -8.57
C GLY A 37 13.13 0.81 -7.56
N HIS A 38 12.17 1.65 -7.16
CA HIS A 38 11.05 1.25 -6.31
C HIS A 38 10.16 0.18 -6.99
N GLU A 39 9.77 0.39 -8.25
CA GLU A 39 8.98 -0.58 -9.02
C GLU A 39 9.73 -1.92 -9.22
N VAL A 40 11.03 -1.86 -9.51
CA VAL A 40 11.88 -3.05 -9.61
C VAL A 40 11.98 -3.76 -8.26
N ALA A 41 12.07 -3.02 -7.14
CA ALA A 41 12.04 -3.62 -5.82
C ALA A 41 10.74 -4.39 -5.57
N HIS A 42 9.59 -3.86 -5.98
CA HIS A 42 8.31 -4.59 -5.89
C HIS A 42 8.33 -5.92 -6.65
N VAL A 43 8.84 -5.91 -7.89
CA VAL A 43 9.01 -7.12 -8.70
C VAL A 43 9.97 -8.09 -8.01
N ALA A 44 11.15 -7.62 -7.62
CA ALA A 44 12.20 -8.43 -7.00
C ALA A 44 11.76 -9.04 -5.67
N ASN A 45 10.85 -8.38 -4.96
CA ASN A 45 10.26 -8.89 -3.72
C ASN A 45 9.12 -9.90 -3.95
N GLY A 46 8.55 -9.95 -5.16
CA GLY A 46 7.41 -10.83 -5.49
C GLY A 46 6.08 -10.31 -4.94
N ASP A 47 5.99 -9.00 -4.76
CA ASP A 47 4.97 -8.37 -3.95
C ASP A 47 3.53 -8.53 -4.47
N MET A 48 3.38 -8.63 -5.80
CA MET A 48 2.10 -8.88 -6.46
C MET A 48 1.52 -10.24 -6.09
N VAL A 49 2.37 -11.26 -6.09
CA VAL A 49 1.99 -12.65 -5.75
C VAL A 49 1.76 -12.77 -4.25
N THR A 50 2.69 -12.25 -3.43
CA THR A 50 2.59 -12.39 -1.97
C THR A 50 1.35 -11.70 -1.40
N LEU A 51 0.99 -10.51 -1.88
CA LEU A 51 -0.25 -9.85 -1.42
C LEU A 51 -1.50 -10.66 -1.78
N THR A 52 -1.54 -11.21 -3.00
CA THR A 52 -2.65 -12.05 -3.45
C THR A 52 -2.76 -13.32 -2.61
N LEU A 53 -1.63 -13.98 -2.31
CA LEU A 53 -1.58 -15.15 -1.46
C LEU A 53 -2.03 -14.84 -0.03
N ILE A 54 -1.55 -13.74 0.56
CA ILE A 54 -1.97 -13.30 1.89
C ILE A 54 -3.47 -13.05 1.92
N GLN A 55 -4.02 -12.36 0.91
CA GLN A 55 -5.44 -12.08 0.85
C GLN A 55 -6.28 -13.36 0.73
N GLY A 56 -5.84 -14.32 -0.10
CA GLY A 56 -6.48 -15.62 -0.21
C GLY A 56 -6.47 -16.40 1.11
N VAL A 57 -5.29 -16.55 1.73
CA VAL A 57 -5.12 -17.29 2.99
C VAL A 57 -5.95 -16.65 4.11
N VAL A 58 -5.87 -15.34 4.28
CA VAL A 58 -6.62 -14.61 5.32
C VAL A 58 -8.13 -14.76 5.10
N ASN A 59 -8.61 -14.64 3.87
CA ASN A 59 -10.04 -14.83 3.57
C ASN A 59 -10.52 -16.25 3.87
N THR A 60 -9.70 -17.27 3.57
CA THR A 60 -10.00 -18.66 3.92
C THR A 60 -10.15 -18.82 5.44
N PHE A 61 -9.25 -18.24 6.24
CA PHE A 61 -9.35 -18.30 7.70
C PHE A 61 -10.57 -17.54 8.23
N VAL A 62 -10.90 -16.37 7.67
CA VAL A 62 -12.11 -15.63 8.02
C VAL A 62 -13.34 -16.52 7.84
N ILE A 63 -13.51 -17.12 6.66
CA ILE A 63 -14.66 -17.98 6.38
C ILE A 63 -14.64 -19.20 7.30
N PHE A 64 -13.52 -19.92 7.37
CA PHE A 64 -13.39 -21.15 8.15
C PHE A 64 -13.69 -20.94 9.64
N LEU A 65 -13.04 -19.95 10.28
CA LEU A 65 -13.24 -19.65 11.70
C LEU A 65 -14.67 -19.17 11.98
N SER A 66 -15.25 -18.38 11.08
CA SER A 66 -16.65 -17.93 11.23
C SER A 66 -17.63 -19.09 11.24
N ARG A 67 -17.40 -20.10 10.39
CA ARG A 67 -18.20 -21.32 10.36
C ARG A 67 -18.04 -22.14 11.63
N ILE A 68 -16.82 -22.22 12.19
CA ILE A 68 -16.59 -22.89 13.48
C ILE A 68 -17.37 -22.17 14.59
N VAL A 69 -17.26 -20.85 14.69
CA VAL A 69 -17.97 -20.07 15.71
C VAL A 69 -19.48 -20.23 15.57
N GLY A 70 -20.02 -20.13 14.35
CA GLY A 70 -21.43 -20.38 14.10
C GLY A 70 -21.86 -21.78 14.53
N HIS A 71 -21.06 -22.81 14.21
CA HIS A 71 -21.37 -24.20 14.57
C HIS A 71 -21.35 -24.42 16.09
N LEU A 72 -20.35 -23.86 16.79
CA LEU A 72 -20.25 -23.95 18.24
C LEU A 72 -21.42 -23.27 18.93
N VAL A 73 -21.84 -22.08 18.49
CA VAL A 73 -22.96 -21.37 19.10
C VAL A 73 -24.29 -22.08 18.82
N ASP A 74 -24.53 -22.54 17.59
CA ASP A 74 -25.74 -23.28 17.21
C ASP A 74 -25.91 -24.58 18.04
N ARG A 75 -24.81 -25.29 18.30
CA ARG A 75 -24.79 -26.54 19.09
C ARG A 75 -24.85 -26.33 20.60
N LEU A 76 -24.06 -25.40 21.14
CA LEU A 76 -23.89 -25.27 22.59
C LEU A 76 -24.92 -24.34 23.23
N VAL A 77 -25.32 -23.28 22.53
CA VAL A 77 -26.26 -22.28 23.06
C VAL A 77 -27.68 -22.64 22.66
N PHE A 78 -27.91 -22.91 21.37
CA PHE A 78 -29.23 -23.18 20.83
C PHE A 78 -29.60 -24.67 20.79
N LYS A 79 -28.66 -25.56 21.15
CA LYS A 79 -28.87 -27.01 21.28
C LYS A 79 -29.53 -27.64 20.05
N VAL A 80 -29.16 -27.18 18.85
CA VAL A 80 -29.67 -27.76 17.61
C VAL A 80 -29.06 -29.16 17.40
N GLU A 81 -29.92 -30.18 17.41
CA GLU A 81 -29.48 -31.59 17.36
C GLU A 81 -29.26 -32.11 15.93
N ARG A 82 -29.93 -31.52 14.92
CA ARG A 82 -29.84 -31.94 13.52
C ARG A 82 -29.72 -30.75 12.58
N GLY A 83 -28.76 -30.82 11.65
CA GLY A 83 -28.53 -29.79 10.63
C GLY A 83 -27.89 -28.52 11.20
N HIS A 84 -28.06 -27.41 10.48
CA HIS A 84 -27.66 -26.07 10.91
C HIS A 84 -28.93 -25.23 11.11
N GLY A 85 -29.13 -24.73 12.34
CA GLY A 85 -30.24 -23.85 12.65
C GLY A 85 -30.04 -22.43 12.10
N PRO A 86 -31.05 -21.55 12.21
CA PRO A 86 -30.90 -20.14 11.85
C PRO A 86 -29.78 -19.43 12.62
N ALA A 87 -29.53 -19.84 13.87
CA ALA A 87 -28.48 -19.28 14.70
C ALA A 87 -27.08 -19.51 14.10
N PHE A 88 -26.80 -20.68 13.54
CA PHE A 88 -25.57 -20.94 12.79
C PHE A 88 -25.30 -19.86 11.72
N TRP A 89 -26.30 -19.55 10.90
CA TRP A 89 -26.14 -18.60 9.78
C TRP A 89 -25.96 -17.17 10.27
N ILE A 90 -26.76 -16.75 11.24
CA ILE A 90 -26.70 -15.40 11.82
C ILE A 90 -25.34 -15.19 12.52
N VAL A 91 -24.94 -16.13 13.37
CA VAL A 91 -23.69 -16.04 14.12
C VAL A 91 -22.48 -16.14 13.20
N SER A 92 -22.51 -17.05 12.22
CA SER A 92 -21.44 -17.13 11.21
C SER A 92 -21.29 -15.83 10.44
N MET A 93 -22.40 -15.17 10.07
CA MET A 93 -22.35 -13.90 9.36
C MET A 93 -21.73 -12.79 10.22
N ILE A 94 -22.13 -12.69 11.49
CA ILE A 94 -21.57 -11.70 12.42
C ILE A 94 -20.08 -11.98 12.66
N ALA A 95 -19.70 -13.23 12.91
CA ALA A 95 -18.31 -13.63 13.08
C ALA A 95 -17.48 -13.32 11.82
N GLN A 96 -18.04 -13.56 10.64
CA GLN A 96 -17.39 -13.26 9.36
C GLN A 96 -17.15 -11.77 9.17
N PHE A 97 -18.09 -10.92 9.56
CA PHE A 97 -17.90 -9.47 9.54
C PHE A 97 -16.77 -9.04 10.49
N VAL A 98 -16.79 -9.53 11.73
CA VAL A 98 -15.78 -9.21 12.76
C VAL A 98 -14.39 -9.67 12.35
N PHE A 99 -14.24 -10.93 11.93
CA PHE A 99 -12.97 -11.46 11.46
C PHE A 99 -12.54 -10.80 10.15
N GLY A 100 -13.48 -10.40 9.29
CA GLY A 100 -13.21 -9.62 8.08
C GLY A 100 -12.53 -8.28 8.37
N ILE A 101 -12.94 -7.58 9.43
CA ILE A 101 -12.29 -6.33 9.86
C ILE A 101 -10.84 -6.61 10.32
N ALA A 102 -10.63 -7.63 11.13
CA ALA A 102 -9.28 -8.02 11.59
C ALA A 102 -8.38 -8.43 10.41
N ALA A 103 -8.92 -9.21 9.47
CA ALA A 103 -8.27 -9.58 8.22
C ALA A 103 -7.85 -8.36 7.40
N MET A 104 -8.76 -7.38 7.25
CA MET A 104 -8.48 -6.15 6.53
C MET A 104 -7.32 -5.38 7.17
N MET A 105 -7.25 -5.31 8.51
CA MET A 105 -6.13 -4.67 9.20
C MET A 105 -4.78 -5.33 8.87
N ILE A 106 -4.74 -6.67 8.82
CA ILE A 106 -3.53 -7.43 8.47
C ILE A 106 -3.09 -7.13 7.03
N VAL A 107 -4.03 -7.17 6.07
CA VAL A 107 -3.74 -6.89 4.66
C VAL A 107 -3.26 -5.45 4.46
N MET A 108 -3.92 -4.48 5.10
CA MET A 108 -3.50 -3.06 5.04
C MET A 108 -2.12 -2.84 5.67
N TRP A 109 -1.83 -3.49 6.80
CA TRP A 109 -0.50 -3.43 7.42
C TRP A 109 0.58 -3.99 6.49
N PHE A 110 0.35 -5.17 5.90
CA PHE A 110 1.30 -5.78 4.97
C PHE A 110 1.50 -4.92 3.72
N SER A 111 0.43 -4.34 3.17
CA SER A 111 0.50 -3.40 2.04
C SER A 111 1.41 -2.23 2.36
N ARG A 112 1.27 -1.60 3.54
CA ARG A 112 2.12 -0.48 3.95
C ARG A 112 3.57 -0.90 4.17
N TRP A 113 3.80 -2.03 4.85
CA TRP A 113 5.15 -2.55 5.10
C TRP A 113 5.94 -2.74 3.80
N ARG A 114 5.27 -3.29 2.78
CA ARG A 114 5.83 -3.50 1.46
C ARG A 114 6.33 -2.20 0.81
N GLU A 115 5.56 -1.12 0.90
CA GLU A 115 5.92 0.18 0.32
C GLU A 115 7.22 0.73 0.93
N PHE A 116 7.37 0.66 2.26
CA PHE A 116 8.61 1.06 2.94
C PHE A 116 9.81 0.19 2.54
N ARG A 117 9.58 -1.11 2.32
CA ARG A 117 10.61 -2.02 1.84
C ARG A 117 11.00 -1.70 0.39
N ALA A 118 10.04 -1.35 -0.47
CA ALA A 118 10.30 -0.95 -1.84
C ALA A 118 11.01 0.41 -1.92
N ASP A 119 10.67 1.37 -1.05
CA ASP A 119 11.41 2.63 -0.89
C ASP A 119 12.87 2.42 -0.54
N LYS A 120 13.13 1.49 0.39
CA LYS A 120 14.50 1.09 0.73
C LYS A 120 15.22 0.50 -0.50
N GLY A 121 14.57 -0.39 -1.25
CA GLY A 121 15.12 -0.93 -2.49
C GLY A 121 15.40 0.14 -3.56
N GLY A 122 14.49 1.09 -3.74
CA GLY A 122 14.70 2.24 -4.63
C GLY A 122 15.86 3.13 -4.18
N ALA A 123 16.01 3.35 -2.87
CA ALA A 123 17.12 4.08 -2.29
C ALA A 123 18.47 3.34 -2.43
N GLU A 124 18.48 2.01 -2.32
CA GLU A 124 19.66 1.16 -2.56
C GLU A 124 20.09 1.16 -4.03
N LEU A 125 19.12 1.15 -4.96
CA LEU A 125 19.39 1.09 -6.41
C LEU A 125 19.75 2.44 -7.03
N ALA A 126 19.03 3.50 -6.66
CA ALA A 126 19.15 4.82 -7.28
C ALA A 126 19.72 5.89 -6.35
N GLY A 127 19.92 5.59 -5.07
CA GLY A 127 20.42 6.52 -4.06
C GLY A 127 19.30 7.17 -3.23
N ARG A 128 19.51 7.21 -1.91
CA ARG A 128 18.56 7.70 -0.91
C ARG A 128 18.04 9.11 -1.15
N ARG A 129 18.93 10.07 -1.48
CA ARG A 129 18.54 11.45 -1.79
C ARG A 129 17.61 11.51 -3.01
N ASN A 130 17.89 10.71 -4.03
CA ASN A 130 17.12 10.68 -5.27
C ASN A 130 15.72 10.12 -5.00
N MET A 131 15.60 9.08 -4.17
CA MET A 131 14.31 8.57 -3.72
C MET A 131 13.52 9.59 -2.89
N ILE A 132 14.16 10.28 -1.94
CA ILE A 132 13.50 11.37 -1.18
C ILE A 132 13.02 12.49 -2.12
N ASN A 133 13.85 12.90 -3.08
CA ASN A 133 13.49 13.93 -4.05
C ASN A 133 12.33 13.47 -4.96
N ALA A 134 12.32 12.21 -5.38
CA ALA A 134 11.22 11.64 -6.16
C ALA A 134 9.91 11.67 -5.38
N LEU A 135 9.91 11.28 -4.10
CA LEU A 135 8.71 11.35 -3.24
C LEU A 135 8.23 12.80 -3.04
N LYS A 136 9.15 13.76 -2.89
CA LYS A 136 8.82 15.20 -2.83
C LYS A 136 8.23 15.71 -4.14
N ALA A 137 8.76 15.29 -5.28
CA ALA A 137 8.23 15.63 -6.59
C ALA A 137 6.82 15.06 -6.80
N LEU A 138 6.53 13.84 -6.33
CA LEU A 138 5.18 13.28 -6.31
C LEU A 138 4.24 14.08 -5.40
N GLN A 139 4.69 14.47 -4.21
CA GLN A 139 3.89 15.27 -3.28
C GLN A 139 3.48 16.61 -3.91
N ALA A 140 4.44 17.32 -4.52
CA ALA A 140 4.19 18.57 -5.21
C ALA A 140 3.22 18.43 -6.40
N ALA A 141 3.21 17.28 -7.07
CA ALA A 141 2.28 16.99 -8.16
C ALA A 141 0.85 16.68 -7.67
N HIS A 142 0.68 16.28 -6.41
CA HIS A 142 -0.61 15.96 -5.80
C HIS A 142 -1.28 17.14 -5.07
N ASP A 143 -0.52 18.18 -4.69
CA ASP A 143 -1.02 19.38 -3.96
C ASP A 143 -1.78 20.39 -4.85
N THR A 144 -2.57 19.94 -5.82
CA THR A 144 -3.43 20.83 -6.64
C THR A 144 -4.80 20.19 -6.85
N PRO A 145 -5.84 20.62 -6.11
CA PRO A 145 -6.59 21.83 -6.49
C PRO A 145 -6.85 22.80 -5.32
N PRO A 146 -7.11 24.10 -5.60
CA PRO A 146 -7.54 25.04 -4.57
C PRO A 146 -8.94 24.64 -4.07
N MET A 147 -9.04 24.14 -2.84
CA MET A 147 -10.32 23.97 -2.16
C MET A 147 -10.70 25.27 -1.42
N PRO A 148 -11.98 25.70 -1.48
CA PRO A 148 -12.48 26.78 -0.63
C PRO A 148 -12.21 26.52 0.85
N ASP A 149 -11.89 27.56 1.62
CA ASP A 149 -11.45 27.44 3.03
C ASP A 149 -12.46 26.69 3.92
N GLU A 150 -13.75 26.78 3.59
CA GLU A 150 -14.86 26.10 4.30
C GLU A 150 -14.77 24.57 4.20
N MET A 151 -14.17 24.02 3.14
CA MET A 151 -14.03 22.58 2.93
C MET A 151 -12.71 22.01 3.47
N ARG A 152 -11.77 22.84 3.92
CA ARG A 152 -10.45 22.38 4.41
C ARG A 152 -10.55 21.46 5.62
N ALA A 153 -11.40 21.77 6.60
CA ALA A 153 -11.52 20.94 7.81
C ALA A 153 -12.10 19.56 7.50
N PHE A 154 -13.09 19.48 6.61
CA PHE A 154 -13.65 18.21 6.13
C PHE A 154 -12.64 17.45 5.26
N ALA A 155 -11.90 18.14 4.39
CA ALA A 155 -10.85 17.54 3.57
C ALA A 155 -9.68 17.01 4.40
N ILE A 156 -9.30 17.67 5.50
CA ILE A 156 -8.25 17.20 6.42
C ILE A 156 -8.71 15.92 7.13
N ASN A 157 -9.93 15.88 7.66
CA ASN A 157 -10.45 14.68 8.33
C ASN A 157 -10.70 13.53 7.34
N ALA A 158 -11.23 13.83 6.15
CA ALA A 158 -11.37 12.88 5.06
C ALA A 158 -10.00 12.37 4.59
N GLY A 159 -8.99 13.23 4.48
CA GLY A 159 -7.62 12.87 4.12
C GLY A 159 -6.94 11.98 5.17
N ARG A 160 -7.24 12.19 6.46
CA ARG A 160 -6.77 11.31 7.55
C ARG A 160 -7.46 9.95 7.54
N MET A 161 -8.75 9.89 7.26
CA MET A 161 -9.46 8.62 7.05
C MET A 161 -8.96 7.91 5.79
N GLN A 162 -8.80 8.64 4.68
CA GLN A 162 -8.28 8.12 3.43
C GLN A 162 -6.84 7.61 3.58
N ALA A 163 -6.00 8.28 4.39
CA ALA A 163 -4.66 7.80 4.74
C ALA A 163 -4.68 6.53 5.61
N ALA A 164 -5.74 6.32 6.41
CA ALA A 164 -5.92 5.09 7.18
C ALA A 164 -6.35 3.91 6.28
N PHE A 165 -7.12 4.19 5.23
CA PHE A 165 -7.62 3.21 4.24
C PHE A 165 -6.82 3.16 2.93
N SER A 166 -5.76 3.96 2.78
CA SER A 166 -4.93 3.97 1.58
C SER A 166 -4.02 2.75 1.56
N SER A 167 -3.92 2.12 0.40
CA SER A 167 -2.98 1.02 0.14
C SER A 167 -1.52 1.47 0.22
N HIS A 168 -1.27 2.78 0.08
CA HIS A 168 0.05 3.42 0.21
C HIS A 168 0.11 4.26 1.49
N PRO A 169 1.19 4.19 2.28
CA PRO A 169 1.39 5.08 3.41
C PRO A 169 1.60 6.53 2.93
N PRO A 170 1.28 7.53 3.77
CA PRO A 170 1.50 8.94 3.43
C PRO A 170 2.94 9.20 2.95
N LEU A 171 3.09 10.02 1.91
CA LEU A 171 4.42 10.36 1.35
C LEU A 171 5.36 10.95 2.42
N ALA A 172 4.82 11.75 3.34
CA ALA A 172 5.57 12.31 4.46
C ALA A 172 6.18 11.23 5.38
N ASP A 173 5.45 10.13 5.63
CA ASP A 173 5.95 9.03 6.46
C ASP A 173 7.05 8.25 5.75
N ARG A 174 6.90 8.04 4.43
CA ARG A 174 7.91 7.40 3.57
C ARG A 174 9.20 8.22 3.51
N ILE A 175 9.08 9.53 3.31
CA ILE A 175 10.23 10.47 3.32
C ILE A 175 10.93 10.42 4.69
N ARG A 176 10.17 10.54 5.79
CA ARG A 176 10.73 10.49 7.14
C ARG A 176 11.47 9.17 7.40
N ALA A 177 10.91 8.04 6.96
CA ALA A 177 11.56 6.73 7.11
C ALA A 177 12.91 6.69 6.38
N LEU A 178 12.99 7.21 5.15
CA LEU A 178 14.25 7.30 4.38
C LEU A 178 15.25 8.27 5.01
N GLU A 179 14.80 9.40 5.56
CA GLU A 179 15.66 10.36 6.25
C GLU A 179 16.30 9.73 7.51
N GLN A 180 15.54 8.90 8.23
CA GLN A 180 16.01 8.17 9.41
C GLN A 180 16.97 7.01 9.10
N MET A 181 16.99 6.49 7.87
CA MET A 181 17.85 5.37 7.47
C MET A 181 19.35 5.73 7.33
N GLY A 182 19.78 7.00 7.39
CA GLY A 182 21.20 7.32 7.17
C GLY A 182 21.71 8.67 7.66
N GLY A 183 22.84 8.62 8.39
CA GLY A 183 23.76 9.73 8.59
C GLY A 183 24.69 9.93 7.38
N ALA A 184 25.10 11.20 7.16
CA ALA A 184 26.16 11.67 6.26
C ALA A 184 26.12 11.26 4.77
N ASP A 185 25.08 11.63 4.02
CA ASP A 185 25.13 11.69 2.55
C ASP A 185 25.32 13.14 2.05
N ALA A 186 26.54 13.65 2.21
CA ALA A 186 26.96 14.97 1.74
C ALA A 186 27.34 14.94 0.25
N GLN A 187 26.36 14.85 -0.65
CA GLN A 187 26.54 15.30 -2.03
C GLN A 187 25.57 16.45 -2.33
N PRO A 188 26.04 17.64 -2.74
CA PRO A 188 25.16 18.78 -2.96
C PRO A 188 24.10 18.46 -4.02
N ALA A 189 22.90 19.01 -3.84
CA ALA A 189 21.83 18.90 -4.84
C ALA A 189 22.33 19.44 -6.17
N ARG A 190 22.36 18.60 -7.21
CA ARG A 190 22.72 19.03 -8.57
C ARG A 190 21.47 19.60 -9.26
N PRO A 191 21.62 20.60 -10.15
CA PRO A 191 20.48 21.15 -10.89
C PRO A 191 19.76 20.07 -11.70
N ARG A 192 18.43 20.13 -11.71
CA ARG A 192 17.56 19.19 -12.44
C ARG A 192 17.91 19.25 -13.92
N ARG A 193 18.28 18.10 -14.50
CA ARG A 193 18.50 17.98 -15.95
C ARG A 193 17.29 17.32 -16.58
N PRO A 194 16.72 17.89 -17.66
CA PRO A 194 15.65 17.25 -18.39
C PRO A 194 16.11 15.91 -18.96
N TRP A 195 15.17 15.01 -19.25
CA TRP A 195 15.41 13.68 -19.82
C TRP A 195 15.91 13.70 -21.29
N ARG A 196 16.48 14.82 -21.77
CA ARG A 196 17.00 15.00 -23.13
C ARG A 196 18.51 14.86 -23.19
#